data_AF-B4IK87-F1
#
_entry.id   AF-B4IK87-F1
#
_cell.length_a   1.000
_cell.length_b   1.000
_cell.length_c   1.000
_cell.angle_alpha   90.00
_cell.angle_beta   90.00
_cell.angle_gamma   90.00
#
_symmetry.space_group_name_H-M   'P 1'
#
loop_
_entity.id
_entity.type
_entity.pdbx_description
1 polymer ?
#
loop_
_entity_poly.entity_id
_entity_poly.type
_entity_poly.pdbx_seq_one_letter_code
_entity_poly.pdbx_strand_id
1 'polypeptide(L)'
;MEATGAEVFSLYDPWSKALIKNPVRNKICGHVYDRDSVMLIIKDNIGIRCPVLGCANRSYIQPVHLVKDHDLQQKLQQRMSNAIEDESSSEDEEQADH
;
A
#
# COMPACT_ATOMS: atom_id res chain seq x y z
N MET A 1 -26.89 -13.59 2.38
CA MET A 1 -25.56 -14.11 2.76
C MET A 1 -24.55 -13.15 2.18
N GLU A 2 -24.09 -12.20 2.98
CA GLU A 2 -23.16 -11.15 2.55
C GLU A 2 -21.77 -11.75 2.45
N ALA A 3 -21.31 -11.96 1.21
CA ALA A 3 -19.98 -12.45 0.94
C ALA A 3 -18.98 -11.37 1.36
N THR A 4 -18.30 -11.64 2.47
CA THR A 4 -16.90 -11.26 2.76
C THR A 4 -16.50 -9.88 2.25
N GLY A 5 -16.61 -8.88 3.12
CA GLY A 5 -15.87 -7.62 3.01
C GLY A 5 -14.37 -7.91 3.11
N ALA A 6 -13.79 -8.47 2.05
CA ALA A 6 -12.37 -8.43 1.84
C ALA A 6 -12.02 -6.95 1.81
N GLU A 7 -11.36 -6.46 2.86
CA GLU A 7 -10.73 -5.16 2.84
C GLU A 7 -9.81 -5.13 1.61
N VAL A 8 -10.29 -4.54 0.52
CA VAL A 8 -9.50 -4.34 -0.70
C VAL A 8 -8.51 -3.23 -0.35
N PHE A 9 -7.38 -3.63 0.23
CA PHE A 9 -6.27 -2.72 0.44
C PHE A 9 -5.66 -2.39 -0.92
N SER A 10 -5.80 -1.13 -1.34
CA SER A 10 -5.04 -0.63 -2.49
C SER A 10 -3.54 -0.73 -2.18
N LEU A 11 -2.79 -1.40 -3.07
CA LEU A 11 -1.33 -1.47 -2.99
C LEU A 11 -0.65 -0.14 -3.38
N TYR A 12 -1.44 0.81 -3.86
CA TYR A 12 -1.00 2.11 -4.35
C TYR A 12 -1.28 3.19 -3.32
N ASP A 13 -0.30 4.05 -3.12
CA ASP A 13 -0.38 5.17 -2.20
C ASP A 13 -1.36 6.24 -2.72
N PRO A 14 -2.33 6.69 -1.89
CA PRO A 14 -3.33 7.69 -2.28
C PRO A 14 -2.77 9.04 -2.74
N TRP A 15 -1.55 9.41 -2.35
CA TRP A 15 -0.91 10.67 -2.74
C TRP A 15 -0.04 10.52 -3.98
N SER A 16 1.01 9.70 -3.88
CA SER A 16 2.01 9.52 -4.94
C SER A 16 1.51 8.66 -6.11
N LYS A 17 0.42 7.90 -5.93
CA LYS A 17 -0.09 6.90 -6.89
C LYS A 17 0.93 5.80 -7.24
N ALA A 18 2.04 5.74 -6.51
CA ALA A 18 3.07 4.72 -6.64
C ALA A 18 2.75 3.52 -5.73
N LEU A 19 3.41 2.39 -6.01
CA LEU A 19 3.35 1.21 -5.15
C LEU A 19 3.88 1.56 -3.76
N ILE A 20 3.13 1.19 -2.71
CA ILE A 20 3.54 1.38 -1.32
C ILE A 20 4.72 0.46 -1.02
N LYS A 21 5.79 1.03 -0.45
CA LYS A 21 6.99 0.27 -0.02
C LYS A 21 7.06 0.16 1.50
N ASN A 22 6.76 1.25 2.18
CA ASN A 22 6.82 1.36 3.64
C ASN A 22 5.41 1.65 4.17
N PRO A 23 4.52 0.65 4.31
CA PRO A 23 3.13 0.90 4.66
C PRO A 23 2.99 1.43 6.09
N VAL A 24 2.30 2.56 6.22
CA VAL A 24 1.87 3.13 7.51
C VAL A 24 0.36 3.34 7.52
N ARG A 25 -0.27 2.88 8.59
CA ARG A 25 -1.70 3.00 8.80
C ARG A 25 -2.00 4.18 9.71
N ASN A 26 -2.96 5.01 9.32
CA ASN A 26 -3.50 6.03 10.22
C ASN A 26 -4.44 5.37 11.22
N LYS A 27 -4.07 5.37 12.50
CA LYS A 27 -4.84 4.73 13.57
C LYS A 27 -6.22 5.34 13.83
N ILE A 28 -6.53 6.51 13.26
CA ILE A 28 -7.83 7.18 13.39
C ILE A 28 -8.82 6.72 12.32
N CYS A 29 -8.38 6.58 11.05
CA CYS A 29 -9.25 6.21 9.94
C CYS A 29 -8.98 4.84 9.31
N GLY A 30 -7.90 4.16 9.69
CA GLY A 30 -7.52 2.86 9.16
C GLY A 30 -6.90 2.87 7.77
N HIS A 31 -6.87 4.01 7.06
CA HIS A 31 -6.25 4.10 5.74
C HIS A 31 -4.73 3.97 5.79
N VAL A 32 -4.19 3.38 4.73
CA VAL A 32 -2.76 3.08 4.59
C VAL A 32 -2.11 3.94 3.53
N TYR A 33 -0.87 4.34 3.79
CA TYR A 33 -0.07 5.20 2.94
C TYR A 33 1.36 4.68 2.86
N ASP A 34 2.11 5.18 1.88
CA ASP A 34 3.56 5.06 1.92
C ASP A 34 4.15 6.05 2.93
N ARG A 35 5.02 5.55 3.83
CA ARG A 35 5.64 6.32 4.91
C ARG A 35 6.38 7.54 4.39
N ASP A 36 7.16 7.38 3.34
CA ASP A 36 8.05 8.46 2.89
C ASP A 36 7.22 9.54 2.19
N SER A 37 6.20 9.13 1.42
CA SER A 37 5.24 10.06 0.83
C SER A 37 4.50 10.89 1.88
N VAL A 38 3.84 10.25 2.85
CA VAL A 38 3.05 10.97 3.85
C VAL A 38 3.90 11.86 4.75
N MET A 39 5.11 11.41 5.13
CA MET A 39 6.00 12.19 6.00
C MET A 39 6.51 13.46 5.30
N LEU A 40 6.82 13.39 4.00
CA LEU A 40 7.18 14.58 3.23
C LEU A 40 6.02 15.58 3.18
N ILE A 41 4.80 15.11 2.94
CA ILE A 41 3.62 15.96 2.80
C ILE A 41 3.27 16.67 4.11
N ILE A 42 3.22 15.94 5.23
CA ILE A 42 2.81 16.51 6.53
C ILE A 42 3.92 17.35 7.18
N LYS A 43 5.19 17.13 6.80
CA LYS A 43 6.31 17.96 7.26
C LYS A 43 6.18 19.39 6.73
N ASP A 44 5.81 19.52 5.46
CA ASP A 44 5.67 20.83 4.81
C ASP A 44 4.26 21.42 4.97
N ASN A 45 3.26 20.61 5.35
CA ASN A 45 1.87 21.04 5.49
C ASN A 45 1.18 20.45 6.73
N ILE A 46 1.06 21.25 7.80
CA ILE A 46 0.41 20.85 9.06
C ILE A 46 -1.14 20.73 8.99
N GLY A 47 -1.76 21.09 7.87
CA GLY A 47 -3.22 21.14 7.68
C GLY A 47 -3.80 20.04 6.79
N ILE A 48 -3.05 18.97 6.51
CA ILE A 48 -3.47 17.93 5.56
C ILE A 48 -4.39 16.92 6.24
N ARG A 49 -5.52 16.63 5.59
CA ARG A 49 -6.46 15.56 5.97
C ARG A 49 -6.21 14.31 5.14
N CYS A 50 -6.90 13.23 5.51
CA CYS A 50 -6.93 12.01 4.72
C CYS A 50 -7.38 12.30 3.27
N PRO A 51 -6.62 11.86 2.25
CA PRO A 51 -6.92 12.11 0.84
C PRO A 51 -7.96 11.13 0.27
N VAL A 52 -8.32 10.08 1.02
CA VAL A 52 -9.28 9.09 0.58
C VAL A 52 -10.67 9.72 0.56
N LEU A 53 -11.30 9.72 -0.62
CA LEU A 53 -12.64 10.26 -0.82
C LEU A 53 -13.64 9.58 0.11
N GLY A 54 -14.47 10.38 0.78
CA GLY A 54 -15.46 9.88 1.75
C GLY A 54 -14.89 9.48 3.11
N CYS A 55 -13.60 9.72 3.39
CA CYS A 55 -13.04 9.47 4.71
C CYS A 55 -13.75 10.33 5.78
N ALA A 56 -14.30 9.67 6.80
CA ALA A 56 -15.00 10.34 7.89
C ALA A 56 -14.07 11.11 8.85
N ASN A 57 -12.76 10.80 8.84
CA ASN A 57 -11.80 11.48 9.70
C ASN A 57 -11.54 12.91 9.23
N ARG A 58 -11.99 13.87 10.04
CA ARG A 58 -11.84 15.32 9.80
C ARG A 58 -10.58 15.90 10.45
N SER A 59 -9.84 15.10 11.21
CA SER A 59 -8.61 15.53 11.89
C SER A 59 -7.45 15.64 10.91
N TYR A 60 -6.54 16.57 11.19
CA TYR A 60 -5.28 16.65 10.45
C TYR A 60 -4.40 15.43 10.76
N ILE A 61 -3.69 14.96 9.75
CA ILE A 61 -2.74 13.87 9.88
C ILE A 61 -1.51 14.40 10.62
N GLN A 62 -1.11 13.68 11.65
CA GLN A 62 0.09 13.96 12.43
C GLN A 62 0.97 12.71 12.46
N PRO A 63 2.30 12.84 12.62
CA PRO A 63 3.20 11.69 12.70
C PRO A 63 2.76 10.67 13.78
N VAL A 64 2.23 11.13 14.90
CA VAL A 64 1.73 10.29 16.01
C VAL A 64 0.49 9.45 15.66
N HIS A 65 -0.21 9.79 14.58
CA HIS A 65 -1.35 9.02 14.07
C HIS A 65 -0.91 7.86 13.17
N LEU A 66 0.33 7.89 12.66
CA LEU A 66 0.85 6.94 11.68
C LEU A 66 1.59 5.81 12.38
N VAL A 67 1.07 4.59 12.22
CA VAL A 67 1.64 3.38 12.80
C VAL A 67 2.11 2.48 11.67
N LYS A 68 3.30 1.90 11.81
CA LYS A 68 3.83 0.95 10.82
C LYS A 68 2.91 -0.27 10.71
N ASP A 69 2.53 -0.64 9.48
CA ASP A 69 1.67 -1.78 9.22
C ASP A 69 2.52 -3.00 8.86
N HIS A 70 2.88 -3.79 9.88
CA HIS A 70 3.73 -4.96 9.71
C HIS A 70 3.05 -6.06 8.87
N ASP A 71 1.74 -6.24 9.04
CA ASP A 71 0.98 -7.26 8.32
C ASP A 71 0.92 -6.95 6.82
N LEU A 72 0.63 -5.70 6.46
CA LEU A 72 0.62 -5.29 5.06
C LEU A 72 2.04 -5.31 4.48
N GLN A 73 3.05 -4.90 5.24
CA GLN A 73 4.43 -4.97 4.78
C GLN A 73 4.84 -6.40 4.44
N GLN A 74 4.50 -7.37 5.30
CA GLN A 74 4.80 -8.77 5.05
C GLN A 74 4.04 -9.29 3.82
N LYS A 75 2.76 -8.93 3.66
CA LYS A 75 1.98 -9.31 2.47
C LYS A 75 2.55 -8.73 1.17
N LEU A 76 3.01 -7.48 1.19
CA LEU A 76 3.66 -6.84 0.05
C LEU A 76 4.96 -7.57 -0.31
N GLN A 77 5.78 -7.89 0.70
CA GLN A 77 7.03 -8.64 0.50
C GLN A 77 6.77 -10.04 -0.05
N GLN A 78 5.78 -10.76 0.47
CA GLN A 78 5.38 -12.07 -0.03
C GLN A 78 4.90 -12.01 -1.48
N ARG A 79 4.12 -11.00 -1.84
CA ARG A 79 3.66 -10.82 -3.22
C ARG A 79 4.81 -10.48 -4.17
N MET A 80 5.80 -9.73 -3.72
CA MET A 80 7.00 -9.44 -4.50
C MET A 80 7.90 -10.68 -4.65
N SER A 81 7.98 -11.55 -3.64
CA SER A 81 8.69 -12.83 -3.76
C SER A 81 7.97 -13.83 -4.66
N ASN A 82 6.63 -13.89 -4.60
CA ASN A 82 5.84 -14.76 -5.49
C ASN A 82 5.76 -14.25 -6.93
N ALA A 83 5.83 -12.93 -7.16
CA ALA A 83 5.87 -12.38 -8.52
C ALA A 83 7.16 -12.73 -9.29
N ILE A 84 8.23 -13.12 -8.58
CA ILE A 84 9.47 -13.63 -9.19
C ILE A 84 9.30 -15.09 -9.66
N GLU A 85 8.36 -15.84 -9.10
CA GLU A 85 8.09 -17.23 -9.52
C GLU A 85 7.22 -17.31 -10.79
N ASP A 86 6.36 -16.32 -11.04
CA ASP A 86 5.53 -16.24 -12.26
C ASP A 86 6.31 -15.74 -13.50
N GLU A 87 7.37 -14.94 -13.31
CA GLU A 87 8.24 -14.47 -14.43
C GLU A 87 9.28 -15.53 -14.86
N SER A 88 9.52 -16.57 -14.06
CA SER A 88 10.47 -17.64 -14.38
C SER A 88 9.86 -18.84 -15.12
N SER A 89 8.58 -18.78 -15.51
CA SER A 89 7.86 -19.90 -16.18
C SER A 89 7.61 -19.71 -17.68
N SER A 90 8.26 -18.73 -18.35
CA SER A 90 8.04 -18.48 -19.79
C SER A 90 9.29 -18.60 -20.70
N GLU A 91 10.35 -19.28 -20.29
CA GLU A 91 11.51 -19.57 -21.16
C GLU A 91 11.91 -21.05 -21.17
N ASP A 92 11.07 -21.91 -21.74
CA ASP A 92 11.39 -23.24 -22.29
C ASP A 92 10.09 -23.62 -23.02
N GLU A 93 9.96 -23.59 -24.36
CA GLU A 93 10.59 -24.44 -25.37
C GLU A 93 10.60 -23.63 -26.70
N GLU A 94 11.62 -23.66 -27.55
CA GLU A 94 11.85 -24.71 -28.54
C GLU A 94 13.30 -24.65 -29.02
N GLN A 95 14.04 -25.76 -28.86
CA GLN A 95 15.26 -26.04 -29.61
C GLN A 95 15.11 -27.42 -30.25
N ALA A 96 15.28 -27.45 -31.58
CA ALA A 96 15.45 -28.60 -32.47
C ALA A 96 14.20 -29.42 -32.88
N ASP A 97 13.84 -29.35 -34.16
CA ASP A 97 14.08 -30.48 -35.07
C ASP A 97 14.17 -30.05 -36.55
N HIS A 98 15.03 -30.81 -37.25
CA HIS A 98 15.46 -30.87 -38.65
C HIS A 98 14.69 -30.17 -39.79
#